data_AF-A0A395R8C0-F1
#
_entry.id   AF-A0A395R8C0-F1
#
_cell.length_a   1.000
_cell.length_b   1.000
_cell.length_c   1.000
_cell.angle_alpha   90.00
_cell.angle_beta   90.00
_cell.angle_gamma   90.00
#
_symmetry.space_group_name_H-M   'P 1'
#
loop_
_entity.id
_entity.type
_entity.pdbx_description
1 polymer ?
#
loop_
_entity_poly.entity_id
_entity_poly.type
_entity_poly.pdbx_seq_one_letter_code
_entity_poly.pdbx_strand_id
1 'polypeptide(L)'
;MNTEAKQFNTHPDYAQVYVYRNETFGAALSMPVSVDGRQAGTTGPKSFFRFQLEPGQHTISSQNGASSLLLNTEANRNYFVWQEVKLGLVSGGSKLQVVSEQQGRAGVQQCTMIKSNL
;
A
#
# COMPACT_ATOMS: atom_id res chain seq x y z
N MET A 1 12.81 -10.40 -5.29
CA MET A 1 11.64 -9.88 -4.54
C MET A 1 11.58 -8.35 -4.58
N ASN A 2 12.35 -7.59 -3.79
CA ASN A 2 12.28 -6.11 -3.80
C ASN A 2 12.64 -5.47 -5.15
N THR A 3 13.74 -5.88 -5.78
CA THR A 3 14.22 -5.33 -7.07
C THR A 3 13.26 -5.59 -8.23
N GLU A 4 12.60 -6.75 -8.22
CA GLU A 4 11.62 -7.16 -9.22
C GLU A 4 10.31 -6.37 -9.06
N ALA A 5 9.81 -6.23 -7.83
CA ALA A 5 8.61 -5.44 -7.55
C ALA A 5 8.76 -3.97 -8.00
N LYS A 6 9.98 -3.43 -7.96
CA LYS A 6 10.33 -2.07 -8.40
C LYS A 6 10.54 -1.90 -9.91
N GLN A 7 10.41 -2.97 -10.70
CA GLN A 7 10.30 -2.86 -12.16
C GLN A 7 8.91 -2.41 -12.60
N PHE A 8 7.91 -2.54 -11.73
CA PHE A 8 6.50 -2.18 -12.01
C PHE A 8 5.93 -2.88 -13.25
N ASN A 9 6.35 -4.13 -13.47
CA ASN A 9 5.79 -4.96 -14.52
C ASN A 9 4.33 -5.30 -14.20
N THR A 10 3.47 -5.11 -15.19
CA THR A 10 2.06 -5.51 -15.14
C THR A 10 1.92 -7.01 -15.43
N HIS A 11 0.72 -7.56 -15.20
CA HIS A 11 0.40 -8.95 -15.51
C HIS A 11 -0.96 -9.04 -16.22
N PRO A 12 -1.13 -9.88 -17.25
CA PRO A 12 -2.38 -9.95 -18.02
C PRO A 12 -3.61 -10.41 -17.21
N ASP A 13 -3.40 -11.15 -16.12
CA ASP A 13 -4.50 -11.75 -15.35
C ASP A 13 -4.91 -10.97 -14.09
N TYR A 14 -4.06 -10.06 -13.60
CA TYR A 14 -4.30 -9.36 -12.34
C TYR A 14 -3.69 -7.96 -12.31
N ALA A 15 -4.18 -7.14 -11.39
CA ALA A 15 -3.61 -5.86 -11.05
C ALA A 15 -2.48 -6.02 -10.03
N GLN A 16 -1.42 -5.24 -10.18
CA GLN A 16 -0.41 -5.08 -9.14
C GLN A 16 -0.76 -3.86 -8.30
N VAL A 17 -1.02 -4.05 -7.01
CA VAL A 17 -1.37 -2.96 -6.10
C VAL A 17 -0.27 -2.75 -5.08
N TYR A 18 0.24 -1.53 -5.03
CA TYR A 18 1.32 -1.12 -4.16
C TYR A 18 0.77 -0.25 -3.03
N VAL A 19 0.83 -0.73 -1.78
CA VAL A 19 0.53 0.08 -0.60
C VAL A 19 1.84 0.46 0.05
N TYR A 20 2.15 1.75 0.13
CA TYR A 20 3.48 2.21 0.55
C TYR A 20 3.43 3.36 1.55
N ARG A 21 4.45 3.38 2.41
CA ARG A 21 4.74 4.47 3.35
C ARG A 21 6.19 4.88 3.16
N ASN A 22 6.41 5.94 2.39
CA ASN A 22 7.75 6.48 2.11
C ASN A 22 8.20 7.54 3.13
N GLU A 23 7.48 7.71 4.22
CA GLU A 23 7.79 8.68 5.28
C GLU A 23 8.71 8.09 6.35
N THR A 24 9.56 8.93 6.94
CA THR A 24 10.39 8.59 8.11
C THR A 24 9.74 8.98 9.43
N PHE A 25 8.74 9.86 9.40
CA PHE A 25 8.00 10.31 10.57
C PHE A 25 7.18 9.18 11.20
N GLY A 26 7.08 9.16 12.53
CA GLY A 26 6.39 8.12 13.28
C GLY A 26 7.11 6.77 13.23
N ALA A 27 8.44 6.74 13.37
CA ALA A 27 9.24 5.54 13.18
C ALA A 27 8.89 4.36 14.10
N ALA A 28 8.40 4.65 15.30
CA ALA A 28 7.89 3.64 16.23
C ALA A 28 6.45 3.17 15.92
N LEU A 29 5.74 3.86 15.01
CA LEU A 29 4.37 3.52 14.64
C LEU A 29 4.37 2.47 13.53
N SER A 30 3.86 1.30 13.87
CA SER A 30 3.58 0.23 12.92
C SER A 30 2.10 0.34 12.52
N MET A 31 1.80 0.43 11.22
CA MET A 31 0.43 0.67 10.73
C MET A 31 -0.12 -0.56 10.02
N PRO A 32 -1.10 -1.28 10.60
CA PRO A 32 -1.60 -2.52 10.01
C PRO A 32 -2.33 -2.19 8.70
N VAL A 33 -2.17 -3.05 7.71
CA VAL A 33 -2.82 -3.00 6.40
C VAL A 33 -3.62 -4.29 6.21
N SER A 34 -4.84 -4.14 5.70
CA SER A 34 -5.70 -5.24 5.30
C SER A 34 -6.22 -5.03 3.89
N VAL A 35 -6.45 -6.13 3.17
CA VAL A 35 -7.12 -6.15 1.87
C VAL A 35 -8.35 -7.05 1.98
N ASP A 36 -9.51 -6.55 1.61
CA ASP A 36 -10.80 -7.25 1.68
C ASP A 36 -11.08 -7.86 3.06
N GLY A 37 -10.76 -7.11 4.11
CA GLY A 37 -10.92 -7.54 5.50
C GLY A 37 -9.86 -8.51 6.01
N ARG A 38 -8.95 -9.00 5.15
CA ARG A 38 -7.87 -9.92 5.55
C ARG A 38 -6.60 -9.14 5.88
N GLN A 39 -6.02 -9.43 7.04
CA GLN A 39 -4.80 -8.76 7.50
C GLN A 39 -3.59 -9.16 6.63
N ALA A 40 -3.01 -8.18 5.94
CA ALA A 40 -1.84 -8.36 5.09
C ALA A 40 -0.52 -8.26 5.87
N GLY A 41 -0.53 -7.48 6.95
CA GLY A 41 0.65 -7.23 7.77
C GLY A 41 0.68 -5.77 8.21
N THR A 42 1.87 -5.26 8.46
CA THR A 42 2.04 -3.94 9.06
C THR A 42 3.17 -3.19 8.39
N THR A 43 2.91 -1.95 7.97
CA THR A 43 3.95 -1.09 7.39
C THR A 43 4.72 -0.35 8.49
N GLY A 44 6.03 -0.28 8.30
CA GLY A 44 6.92 0.63 9.01
C GLY A 44 7.37 1.79 8.11
N PRO A 45 8.29 2.64 8.59
CA PRO A 45 8.93 3.67 7.75
C PRO A 45 9.60 3.07 6.53
N LYS A 46 9.52 3.79 5.40
CA LYS A 46 10.19 3.40 4.14
C LYS A 46 9.90 1.95 3.74
N SER A 47 8.64 1.51 3.88
CA SER A 47 8.23 0.15 3.54
C SER A 47 7.04 0.14 2.59
N PHE A 48 6.88 -0.95 1.84
CA PHE A 48 5.73 -1.16 0.97
C PHE A 48 5.34 -2.63 0.84
N PHE A 49 4.06 -2.86 0.58
CA PHE A 49 3.53 -4.14 0.09
C PHE A 49 3.28 -4.07 -1.42
N ARG A 50 3.39 -5.22 -2.09
CA ARG A 50 2.86 -5.45 -3.43
C ARG A 50 1.87 -6.61 -3.35
N PHE A 51 0.63 -6.35 -3.72
CA PHE A 51 -0.44 -7.33 -3.80
C PHE A 51 -0.78 -7.62 -5.26
N GLN A 52 -1.14 -8.86 -5.55
CA GLN A 52 -1.71 -9.28 -6.82
C GLN A 52 -3.21 -9.42 -6.59
N LEU A 53 -4.00 -8.52 -7.16
CA LEU A 53 -5.46 -8.50 -6.98
C LEU A 53 -6.15 -8.78 -8.31
N GLU A 54 -7.18 -9.61 -8.28
CA GLU A 54 -8.02 -9.86 -9.45
C GLU A 54 -8.68 -8.55 -9.94
N PRO A 55 -9.18 -8.49 -11.19
CA PRO A 55 -9.98 -7.36 -11.64
C PRO A 55 -11.28 -7.26 -10.84
N GLY A 56 -11.57 -6.09 -10.29
CA GLY A 56 -12.80 -5.87 -9.54
C GLY A 56 -12.65 -4.84 -8.42
N GLN A 57 -13.64 -4.80 -7.55
CA GLN A 57 -13.62 -3.89 -6.41
C GLN A 57 -12.95 -4.56 -5.21
N HIS A 58 -11.94 -3.88 -4.65
CA HIS A 58 -11.25 -4.28 -3.44
C HIS A 58 -11.30 -3.16 -2.39
N THR A 59 -11.32 -3.55 -1.12
CA THR A 59 -11.20 -2.62 0.00
C THR A 59 -9.81 -2.73 0.61
N ILE A 60 -9.06 -1.63 0.59
CA ILE A 60 -7.78 -1.53 1.29
C ILE A 60 -8.02 -0.72 2.56
N SER A 61 -7.64 -1.28 3.70
CA SER A 61 -7.82 -0.66 5.00
C SER A 61 -6.50 -0.54 5.73
N SER A 62 -6.41 0.50 6.55
CA SER A 62 -5.28 0.79 7.43
C SER A 62 -5.80 1.03 8.85
N GLN A 63 -4.95 0.75 9.85
CA GLN A 63 -5.27 0.97 11.27
C GLN A 63 -6.59 0.30 11.69
N ASN A 64 -6.73 -0.99 11.35
CA ASN A 64 -7.90 -1.79 11.67
C ASN A 64 -9.22 -1.18 11.17
N GLY A 65 -9.19 -0.50 10.02
CA GLY A 65 -10.37 0.07 9.36
C GLY A 65 -10.58 1.56 9.61
N ALA A 66 -9.80 2.21 10.48
CA ALA A 66 -9.91 3.65 10.74
C ALA A 66 -9.66 4.52 9.49
N SER A 67 -8.89 4.02 8.53
CA SER A 67 -8.85 4.55 7.17
C SER A 67 -9.06 3.42 6.18
N SER A 68 -10.03 3.58 5.29
CA SER A 68 -10.34 2.60 4.26
C SER A 68 -10.54 3.28 2.91
N LEU A 69 -10.22 2.56 1.84
CA LEU A 69 -10.25 3.02 0.47
C LEU A 69 -10.80 1.90 -0.41
N LEU A 70 -11.82 2.20 -1.20
CA LEU A 70 -12.29 1.33 -2.28
C LEU A 70 -11.43 1.56 -3.52
N LEU A 71 -10.93 0.48 -4.10
CA LEU A 71 -10.12 0.49 -5.32
C LEU A 71 -10.75 -0.44 -6.35
N ASN A 72 -11.07 0.08 -7.52
CA ASN A 72 -11.50 -0.74 -8.65
C ASN A 72 -10.29 -1.05 -9.55
N THR A 73 -9.92 -2.32 -9.63
CA THR A 73 -8.74 -2.81 -10.34
C THR A 73 -9.11 -3.39 -11.69
N GLU A 74 -8.22 -3.18 -12.66
CA GLU A 74 -8.21 -3.88 -13.94
C GLU A 74 -6.92 -4.70 -14.05
N ALA A 75 -6.98 -5.85 -14.71
CA ALA A 75 -5.78 -6.60 -15.04
C ALA A 75 -4.85 -5.76 -15.93
N ASN A 76 -3.58 -6.14 -15.98
CA ASN A 76 -2.55 -5.47 -16.76
C ASN A 76 -2.33 -4.00 -16.36
N ARG A 77 -2.57 -3.66 -15.08
CA ARG A 77 -2.34 -2.33 -14.51
C ARG A 77 -1.64 -2.36 -13.16
N ASN A 78 -0.98 -1.24 -12.84
CA ASN A 78 -0.43 -0.97 -11.52
C ASN A 78 -1.24 0.11 -10.83
N TYR A 79 -1.50 -0.08 -9.54
CA TYR A 79 -2.15 0.92 -8.68
C TYR A 79 -1.25 1.23 -7.49
N PHE A 80 -1.27 2.48 -7.06
CA PHE A 80 -0.42 2.96 -5.99
C PHE A 80 -1.28 3.66 -4.93
N VAL A 81 -1.20 3.15 -3.72
CA VAL A 81 -1.90 3.67 -2.56
C VAL A 81 -0.86 4.16 -1.57
N TRP A 82 -0.84 5.48 -1.39
CA TRP A 82 -0.01 6.10 -0.39
C TRP A 82 -0.70 6.02 0.97
N GLN A 83 0.04 5.50 1.95
CA GLN A 83 -0.35 5.51 3.35
C GLN A 83 0.37 6.66 4.05
N GLU A 84 -0.30 7.80 4.07
CA GLU A 84 0.20 9.04 4.68
C GLU A 84 0.05 8.94 6.21
N VAL A 85 1.12 9.21 6.96
CA VAL A 85 1.06 9.31 8.43
C VAL A 85 0.41 10.63 8.80
N LYS A 86 -0.69 10.59 9.56
CA LYS A 86 -1.30 11.78 10.15
C LYS A 86 -0.90 11.88 11.61
N LEU A 87 -0.17 12.95 11.96
CA LEU A 87 0.06 13.29 13.35
C LEU A 87 -1.22 13.94 13.90
N GLY A 88 -1.85 13.28 14.87
CA GLY A 88 -3.03 13.77 15.59
C GLY A 88 -2.81 13.68 17.10
N LEU A 89 -3.57 14.47 17.86
CA LEU A 89 -3.34 14.73 19.30
C LEU A 89 -3.50 13.51 20.23
N VAL A 90 -4.02 12.36 19.77
CA VAL A 90 -4.35 11.23 20.67
C VAL A 90 -3.74 9.88 20.23
N SER A 91 -3.48 9.68 18.93
CA SER A 91 -2.80 8.49 18.41
C SER A 91 -2.55 8.73 16.92
N GLY A 92 -1.30 8.64 16.45
CA GLY A 92 -0.96 8.89 15.05
C GLY A 92 -1.88 8.09 14.10
N GLY A 93 -2.63 8.80 13.27
CA GLY A 93 -3.53 8.25 12.27
C GLY A 93 -2.82 7.91 10.97
N SER A 94 -3.53 7.31 10.04
CA SER A 94 -3.07 7.14 8.66
C SER A 94 -4.18 7.49 7.70
N LYS A 95 -3.85 8.05 6.53
CA LYS A 95 -4.80 8.24 5.44
C LYS A 95 -4.34 7.44 4.23
N LEU A 96 -5.22 6.62 3.67
CA LEU A 96 -5.00 5.96 2.40
C LEU A 96 -5.44 6.85 1.23
N GLN A 97 -4.59 6.98 0.22
CA GLN A 97 -4.85 7.79 -0.97
C GLN A 97 -4.36 7.07 -2.22
N VAL A 98 -5.23 6.92 -3.24
CA VAL A 98 -4.75 6.56 -4.58
C VAL A 98 -3.96 7.73 -5.13
N VAL A 99 -2.76 7.46 -5.65
CA VAL A 99 -1.90 8.45 -6.29
C VAL A 99 -1.66 8.09 -7.75
N SER A 100 -1.12 9.04 -8.51
CA SER A 100 -0.71 8.77 -9.89
C SER A 100 0.41 7.73 -9.94
N GLU A 101 0.52 7.03 -11.06
CA GLU A 101 1.60 6.05 -11.26
C GLU A 101 2.99 6.68 -11.14
N GLN A 102 3.18 7.89 -11.65
CA GLN A 102 4.45 8.62 -11.52
C GLN A 102 4.81 8.86 -10.05
N GLN A 103 3.86 9.38 -9.26
CA GLN A 103 4.07 9.64 -7.83
C GLN A 103 4.29 8.34 -7.05
N GLY A 104 3.46 7.33 -7.31
CA GLY A 104 3.53 6.03 -6.65
C GLY A 104 4.84 5.30 -6.90
N ARG A 105 5.29 5.24 -8.16
CA ARG A 105 6.60 4.66 -8.52
C ARG A 105 7.73 5.37 -7.80
N ALA A 106 7.74 6.70 -7.79
CA ALA A 106 8.76 7.48 -7.07
C ALA A 106 8.75 7.19 -5.56
N GLY A 107 7.57 7.08 -4.94
CA GLY A 107 7.42 6.74 -3.53
C GLY A 107 7.90 5.32 -3.20
N VAL A 108 7.51 4.32 -3.99
CA VAL A 108 7.92 2.91 -3.82
C VAL A 108 9.42 2.74 -4.02
N GLN A 109 10.05 3.50 -4.92
CA GLN A 109 11.50 3.46 -5.11
C GLN A 109 12.27 3.82 -3.84
N GLN A 110 11.71 4.69 -3.00
CA GLN A 110 12.29 5.09 -1.72
C GLN A 110 12.08 4.05 -0.60
N CYS A 111 11.32 2.98 -0.84
CA CYS A 111 10.91 2.03 0.17
C CYS A 111 11.55 0.65 -0.02
N THR A 112 11.44 -0.22 0.99
CA THR A 112 11.79 -1.64 0.88
C THR A 112 10.53 -2.50 0.95
N MET A 113 10.46 -3.50 0.09
CA MET A 113 9.34 -4.43 0.07
C MET A 113 9.31 -5.26 1.36
N ILE A 114 8.15 -5.38 1.99
CA ILE A 114 7.90 -6.26 3.12
C ILE A 114 6.99 -7.42 2.71
N LYS A 115 7.10 -8.54 3.44
CA LYS A 115 6.34 -9.76 3.14
C LYS A 115 4.89 -9.62 3.61
N SER A 116 3.96 -9.90 2.70
CA SER A 116 2.53 -10.01 2.97
C SER A 116 2.16 -11.38 3.54
N ASN A 117 1.12 -11.42 4.37
CA ASN A 117 0.44 -12.63 4.84
C ASN A 117 -0.71 -13.08 3.91
N LEU A 118 -1.04 -12.27 2.90
CA LEU A 118 -1.92 -12.62 1.78
C LEU A 118 -1.16 -13.40 0.70
#